data_AF-A0A956CDV1-F1
#
_entry.id   AF-A0A956CDV1-F1
#
_cell.length_a   1.000
_cell.length_b   1.000
_cell.length_c   1.000
_cell.angle_alpha   90.00
_cell.angle_beta   90.00
_cell.angle_gamma   90.00
#
_symmetry.space_group_name_H-M   'P 1'
#
loop_
_entity.id
_entity.type
_entity.pdbx_description
1 polymer ?
#
loop_
_entity_poly.entity_id
_entity_poly.type
_entity_poly.pdbx_seq_one_letter_code
_entity_poly.pdbx_strand_id
1 'polypeptide(L)'
;MLHDFYERPALLFGTVFLGFLALSMVVAVGPAIDVQAKYQPLPGSKPLSAAEQRGLHVYVAEGCPVCHTQQVRPLPMDALWGRPTVAADYARLGPMSWLQQTPGVLGSERTGPDLSNIGKRQPSETWQLIHLYNPRAVAPWSIMPRFHGLFEVVLDPPHDASVVPVPAAFAPEYGKVVATKAALDLVQYLLSLQQTPLDGATPLAAAPASAGGRGEQLYAANCASCHQATGLGLAGTFPPLVGDPVVNAKDPREHISTVLHGAHGRVIGGVTYAVAMPAFAEVLDDDQIAAIINHERSSWGNNGPAVTPKQVAKLRNEKASP
;
A
#
# COMPACT_ATOMS: atom_id res chain seq x y z
N MET A 1 -17.98 18.75 62.56
CA MET A 1 -17.06 18.86 61.40
C MET A 1 -17.20 17.70 60.43
N LEU A 2 -16.81 16.45 60.74
CA LEU A 2 -17.01 15.31 59.82
C LEU A 2 -18.49 14.92 59.66
N HIS A 3 -19.28 14.97 60.73
CA HIS A 3 -20.71 14.67 60.68
C HIS A 3 -21.49 15.65 59.78
N ASP A 4 -21.21 16.95 59.91
CA ASP A 4 -21.84 18.01 59.09
C ASP A 4 -21.49 17.94 57.59
N PHE A 5 -20.39 17.26 57.23
CA PHE A 5 -19.96 17.10 55.84
C PHE A 5 -20.84 16.09 55.09
N TYR A 6 -21.17 14.97 55.72
CA TYR A 6 -21.99 13.92 55.11
C TYR A 6 -23.47 14.27 55.02
N GLU A 7 -23.96 15.16 55.90
CA GLU A 7 -25.36 15.60 55.89
C GLU A 7 -25.64 16.77 54.93
N ARG A 8 -24.62 17.28 54.23
CA ARG A 8 -24.75 18.34 53.23
C ARG A 8 -24.48 17.80 51.83
N PRO A 9 -25.52 17.33 51.10
CA PRO A 9 -25.34 16.67 49.81
C PRO A 9 -24.54 17.52 48.82
N ALA A 10 -24.81 18.82 48.74
CA ALA A 10 -24.08 19.72 47.82
C ALA A 10 -22.57 19.78 48.13
N LEU A 11 -22.19 19.75 49.41
CA LEU A 11 -20.78 19.78 49.83
C LEU A 11 -20.10 18.44 49.51
N LEU A 12 -20.74 17.32 49.89
CA LEU A 12 -20.25 15.97 49.63
C LEU A 12 -20.05 15.70 48.13
N PHE A 13 -21.11 15.90 47.32
CA PHE A 13 -21.05 15.69 45.88
C PHE A 13 -20.09 16.66 45.19
N GLY A 14 -20.03 17.92 45.64
CA GLY A 14 -19.08 18.90 45.12
C GLY A 14 -17.64 18.48 45.35
N THR A 15 -17.29 18.05 46.57
CA THR A 15 -15.94 17.58 46.90
C THR A 15 -15.55 16.33 46.13
N VAL A 16 -16.45 15.34 46.02
CA VAL A 16 -16.19 14.11 45.24
C VAL A 16 -16.04 14.44 43.76
N PHE A 17 -16.88 15.31 43.20
CA PHE A 17 -16.80 15.73 41.80
C PHE A 17 -15.49 16.47 41.49
N LEU A 18 -15.08 17.42 42.34
CA LEU A 18 -13.80 18.11 42.19
C LEU A 18 -12.62 17.15 42.33
N GLY A 19 -12.68 16.22 43.28
CA GLY A 19 -11.68 15.16 43.44
C GLY A 19 -11.59 14.27 42.19
N PHE A 20 -12.72 13.87 41.62
CA PHE A 20 -12.79 13.12 40.37
C PHE A 20 -12.20 13.90 39.18
N LEU A 21 -12.52 15.19 39.04
CA LEU A 21 -11.95 16.04 38.00
C LEU A 21 -10.42 16.17 38.16
N ALA A 22 -9.94 16.43 39.37
CA ALA A 22 -8.51 16.54 39.64
C ALA A 22 -7.78 15.23 39.33
N LEU A 23 -8.32 14.10 39.79
CA LEU A 23 -7.76 12.78 39.51
C LEU A 23 -7.77 12.47 38.00
N SER A 24 -8.85 12.83 37.30
CA SER A 24 -8.96 12.65 35.84
C SER A 24 -7.93 13.50 35.09
N MET A 25 -7.68 14.74 35.52
CA MET A 25 -6.63 15.57 34.93
C MET A 25 -5.25 14.94 35.13
N VAL A 26 -4.95 14.39 36.30
CA VAL A 26 -3.65 13.79 36.59
C VAL A 26 -3.45 12.43 35.92
N VAL A 27 -4.48 11.58 35.89
CA VAL A 27 -4.37 10.18 35.44
C VAL A 27 -4.68 10.02 33.94
N ALA A 28 -5.55 10.85 33.36
CA ALA A 28 -5.91 10.75 31.95
C ALA A 28 -5.26 11.86 31.11
N VAL A 29 -5.48 13.13 31.49
CA VAL A 29 -5.05 14.27 30.65
C VAL A 29 -3.54 14.49 30.69
N GLY A 30 -2.92 14.42 31.87
CA GLY A 30 -1.47 14.57 32.03
C GLY A 30 -0.67 13.57 31.17
N PRO A 31 -0.92 12.25 31.28
CA PRO A 31 -0.27 11.25 30.45
C PRO A 31 -0.57 11.42 28.96
N ALA A 32 -1.79 11.81 28.58
CA ALA A 32 -2.11 12.07 27.17
C ALA A 32 -1.28 13.22 26.58
N ILE A 33 -1.11 14.32 27.33
CA ILE A 33 -0.26 15.45 26.92
C ILE A 33 1.21 15.02 26.84
N ASP A 34 1.70 14.26 27.83
CA ASP A 34 3.09 13.77 27.84
C ASP A 34 3.39 12.82 26.66
N VAL A 35 2.46 11.91 26.34
CA VAL A 35 2.55 11.03 25.16
C VAL A 35 2.57 11.85 23.87
N GLN A 36 1.67 12.81 23.71
CA GLN A 36 1.63 13.68 22.52
C GLN A 36 2.91 14.53 22.40
N ALA A 37 3.48 14.97 23.51
CA ALA A 37 4.73 15.71 23.52
C ALA A 37 5.93 14.83 23.13
N LYS A 38 5.99 13.58 23.63
CA LYS A 38 7.09 12.64 23.40
C LYS A 38 7.10 12.05 21.99
N TYR A 39 5.95 11.63 21.48
CA TYR A 39 5.85 10.95 20.19
C TYR A 39 5.54 11.93 19.07
N GLN A 40 6.52 12.80 18.76
CA GLN A 40 6.44 13.71 17.62
C GLN A 40 6.50 12.94 16.30
N PRO A 41 5.94 13.50 15.20
CA PRO A 41 6.08 12.90 13.88
C PRO A 41 7.54 12.70 13.49
N LEU A 42 7.82 11.58 12.81
CA LEU A 42 9.17 11.27 12.35
C LEU A 42 9.73 12.38 11.44
N PRO A 43 11.05 12.68 11.51
CA PRO A 43 11.71 13.54 10.53
C PRO A 43 11.44 13.05 9.11
N GLY A 44 11.04 13.96 8.21
CA GLY A 44 10.69 13.62 6.82
C GLY A 44 9.28 13.03 6.62
N SER A 45 8.52 12.74 7.68
CA SER A 45 7.10 12.37 7.55
C SER A 45 6.28 13.55 7.01
N LYS A 46 5.46 13.28 5.98
CA LYS A 46 4.58 14.28 5.37
C LYS A 46 3.18 14.20 6.00
N PRO A 47 2.50 15.33 6.24
CA PRO A 47 1.10 15.33 6.62
C PRO A 47 0.23 14.85 5.45
N LEU A 48 -0.90 14.22 5.76
CA LEU A 48 -1.88 13.81 4.75
C LEU A 48 -2.46 15.04 4.05
N SER A 49 -2.55 14.98 2.73
CA SER A 49 -3.27 15.95 1.90
C SER A 49 -4.77 15.92 2.18
N ALA A 50 -5.51 16.94 1.73
CA ALA A 50 -6.96 16.96 1.90
C ALA A 50 -7.67 15.78 1.22
N ALA A 51 -7.11 15.26 0.11
CA ALA A 51 -7.64 14.08 -0.56
C ALA A 51 -7.38 12.81 0.24
N GLU A 52 -6.17 12.64 0.76
CA GLU A 52 -5.79 11.50 1.59
C GLU A 52 -6.57 11.50 2.92
N GLN A 53 -6.84 12.66 3.52
CA GLN A 53 -7.68 12.76 4.72
C GLN A 53 -9.12 12.30 4.45
N ARG A 54 -9.72 12.71 3.32
CA ARG A 54 -11.03 12.19 2.90
C ARG A 54 -10.96 10.69 2.61
N GLY A 55 -9.88 10.22 2.00
CA GLY A 55 -9.63 8.80 1.77
C GLY A 55 -9.57 7.98 3.04
N LEU A 56 -8.92 8.49 4.09
CA LEU A 56 -8.91 7.88 5.43
C LEU A 56 -10.33 7.79 6.01
N HIS A 57 -11.19 8.80 5.79
CA HIS A 57 -12.58 8.72 6.23
C HIS A 57 -13.35 7.62 5.49
N VAL A 58 -13.13 7.49 4.17
CA VAL A 58 -13.71 6.39 3.38
C VAL A 58 -13.19 5.04 3.88
N TYR A 59 -11.87 4.91 4.12
CA TYR A 59 -11.25 3.69 4.65
C TYR A 59 -11.91 3.21 5.94
N VAL A 60 -12.20 4.14 6.86
CA VAL A 60 -12.87 3.84 8.13
C VAL A 60 -14.36 3.55 7.93
N ALA A 61 -15.06 4.34 7.09
CA ALA A 61 -16.48 4.19 6.83
C ALA A 61 -16.82 2.85 6.15
N GLU A 62 -15.95 2.38 5.26
CA GLU A 62 -16.06 1.09 4.56
C GLU A 62 -15.61 -0.10 5.44
N GLY A 63 -15.19 0.15 6.69
CA GLY A 63 -14.81 -0.90 7.63
C GLY A 63 -13.49 -1.60 7.31
N CYS A 64 -12.62 -1.01 6.47
CA CYS A 64 -11.34 -1.62 6.12
C CYS A 64 -10.45 -1.99 7.33
N PRO A 65 -10.38 -1.20 8.43
CA PRO A 65 -9.59 -1.57 9.62
C PRO A 65 -10.00 -2.91 10.28
N VAL A 66 -11.20 -3.42 9.99
CA VAL A 66 -11.67 -4.70 10.55
C VAL A 66 -10.85 -5.87 10.00
N CYS A 67 -10.45 -5.82 8.73
CA CYS A 67 -9.68 -6.89 8.07
C CYS A 67 -8.21 -6.52 7.84
N HIS A 68 -7.89 -5.24 7.73
CA HIS A 68 -6.57 -4.75 7.36
C HIS A 68 -5.96 -3.90 8.48
N THR A 69 -4.90 -4.44 9.08
CA THR A 69 -4.09 -3.71 10.05
C THR A 69 -3.20 -2.70 9.35
N GLN A 70 -2.90 -1.59 10.02
CA GLN A 70 -1.75 -0.74 9.70
C GLN A 70 -0.79 -0.77 10.87
N GLN A 71 -0.37 -1.97 11.28
CA GLN A 71 0.52 -2.19 12.41
C GLN A 71 1.45 -3.38 12.12
N VAL A 72 2.64 -3.09 11.60
CA VAL A 72 3.67 -4.11 11.38
C VAL A 72 4.31 -4.47 12.71
N ARG A 73 4.22 -5.74 13.11
CA ARG A 73 4.78 -6.23 14.39
C ARG A 73 6.28 -6.53 14.24
N PRO A 74 7.06 -6.49 15.34
CA PRO A 74 8.47 -6.89 15.33
C PRO A 74 8.64 -8.42 15.29
N LEU A 75 7.98 -9.08 14.34
CA LEU A 75 8.04 -10.52 14.12
C LEU A 75 8.66 -10.80 12.75
N PRO A 76 9.50 -11.84 12.59
CA PRO A 76 10.12 -12.18 11.31
C PRO A 76 9.11 -12.32 10.14
N MET A 77 7.94 -12.90 10.40
CA MET A 77 6.88 -13.08 9.40
C MET A 77 6.21 -11.78 8.92
N ASP A 78 6.29 -10.71 9.72
CA ASP A 78 5.71 -9.40 9.41
C ASP A 78 6.69 -8.51 8.62
N ALA A 79 7.96 -8.89 8.51
CA ALA A 79 9.00 -8.11 7.85
C ALA A 79 8.71 -7.84 6.36
N LEU A 80 7.92 -8.68 5.70
CA LEU A 80 7.47 -8.48 4.32
C LEU A 80 6.59 -7.22 4.17
N TRP A 81 5.90 -6.82 5.24
CA TRP A 81 4.96 -5.69 5.20
C TRP A 81 5.62 -4.34 5.46
N GLY A 82 6.83 -4.33 6.01
CA GLY A 82 7.57 -3.11 6.32
C GLY A 82 8.46 -3.28 7.54
N ARG A 83 8.95 -2.16 8.07
CA ARG A 83 9.62 -2.17 9.37
C ARG A 83 8.57 -2.27 10.48
N PRO A 84 8.94 -2.71 11.70
CA PRO A 84 8.06 -2.59 12.84
C PRO A 84 7.56 -1.16 13.02
N THR A 85 6.25 -1.00 13.19
CA THR A 85 5.64 0.32 13.39
C THR A 85 5.99 0.87 14.76
N VAL A 86 6.19 2.19 14.82
CA VAL A 86 6.47 2.94 16.05
C VAL A 86 5.38 3.96 16.30
N ALA A 87 5.21 4.41 17.55
CA ALA A 87 4.17 5.38 17.90
C ALA A 87 4.21 6.65 17.04
N ALA A 88 5.41 7.09 16.63
CA ALA A 88 5.62 8.25 15.77
C ALA A 88 5.00 8.11 14.36
N ASP A 89 4.73 6.89 13.88
CA ASP A 89 4.05 6.65 12.59
C ASP A 89 2.60 7.16 12.62
N TYR A 90 1.98 7.24 13.80
CA TYR A 90 0.59 7.66 14.00
C TYR A 90 0.45 9.05 14.61
N ALA A 91 1.57 9.72 14.90
CA ALA A 91 1.59 11.03 15.57
C ALA A 91 0.82 12.12 14.82
N ARG A 92 0.59 11.94 13.51
CA ARG A 92 -0.17 12.87 12.66
C ARG A 92 -1.66 12.52 12.54
N LEU A 93 -2.11 11.39 13.09
CA LEU A 93 -3.52 11.02 13.08
C LEU A 93 -4.25 11.80 14.17
N GLY A 94 -5.20 12.63 13.73
CA GLY A 94 -6.09 13.38 14.60
C GLY A 94 -7.53 12.85 14.57
N PRO A 95 -8.42 13.44 15.39
CA PRO A 95 -9.86 13.20 15.31
C PRO A 95 -10.38 13.45 13.89
N MET A 96 -11.28 12.59 13.40
CA MET A 96 -11.89 12.74 12.07
C MET A 96 -12.85 13.93 12.00
N SER A 97 -13.48 14.28 13.13
CA SER A 97 -14.29 15.49 13.27
C SER A 97 -14.37 15.89 14.74
N TRP A 98 -15.12 16.95 15.04
CA TRP A 98 -15.35 17.38 16.43
C TRP A 98 -16.09 16.35 17.29
N LEU A 99 -16.83 15.42 16.67
CA LEU A 99 -17.56 14.32 17.36
C LEU A 99 -16.95 12.95 17.12
N GLN A 100 -16.08 12.79 16.11
CA GLN A 100 -15.50 11.50 15.76
C GLN A 100 -14.07 11.43 16.27
N GLN A 101 -13.77 10.38 17.02
CA GLN A 101 -12.44 10.14 17.59
C GLN A 101 -11.38 9.90 16.49
N THR A 102 -10.12 9.86 16.90
CA THR A 102 -9.00 9.46 16.05
C THR A 102 -9.29 8.06 15.47
N PRO A 103 -9.05 7.84 14.17
CA PRO A 103 -9.41 6.58 13.54
C PRO A 103 -8.54 5.42 14.04
N GLY A 104 -9.19 4.29 14.35
CA GLY A 104 -8.53 3.06 14.81
C GLY A 104 -7.89 2.28 13.65
N VAL A 105 -6.82 2.80 13.06
CA VAL A 105 -6.16 2.19 11.88
C VAL A 105 -5.26 0.99 12.21
N LEU A 106 -4.94 0.79 13.49
CA LEU A 106 -4.12 -0.35 13.93
C LEU A 106 -4.81 -1.69 13.63
N GLY A 107 -6.14 -1.69 13.56
CA GLY A 107 -6.97 -2.86 13.32
C GLY A 107 -7.12 -3.73 14.58
N SER A 108 -8.15 -4.58 14.58
CA SER A 108 -8.39 -5.58 15.63
C SER A 108 -8.07 -7.00 15.18
N GLU A 109 -8.04 -7.24 13.86
CA GLU A 109 -7.79 -8.53 13.23
C GLU A 109 -7.01 -8.33 11.93
N ARG A 110 -6.25 -9.35 11.52
CA ARG A 110 -5.55 -9.39 10.23
C ARG A 110 -6.09 -10.53 9.37
N THR A 111 -7.27 -10.33 8.81
CA THR A 111 -7.85 -11.23 7.80
C THR A 111 -7.17 -11.03 6.45
N GLY A 112 -6.89 -9.77 6.08
CA GLY A 112 -6.14 -9.39 4.88
C GLY A 112 -4.71 -8.93 5.21
N PRO A 113 -3.85 -8.66 4.22
CA PRO A 113 -2.49 -8.15 4.45
C PRO A 113 -2.46 -6.84 5.21
N ASP A 114 -1.35 -6.59 5.93
CA ASP A 114 -1.10 -5.28 6.55
C ASP A 114 -0.86 -4.21 5.48
N LEU A 115 -1.39 -3.01 5.71
CA LEU A 115 -1.39 -1.90 4.77
C LEU A 115 -0.45 -0.74 5.13
N SER A 116 0.29 -0.80 6.24
CA SER A 116 1.17 0.31 6.69
C SER A 116 2.16 0.80 5.62
N ASN A 117 2.54 -0.06 4.68
CA ASN A 117 3.49 0.26 3.61
C ASN A 117 2.93 -0.10 2.22
N ILE A 118 1.60 -0.14 2.07
CA ILE A 118 0.97 -0.59 0.83
C ILE A 118 1.29 0.34 -0.36
N GLY A 119 1.48 1.64 -0.14
CA GLY A 119 1.86 2.57 -1.21
C GLY A 119 3.23 2.26 -1.82
N LYS A 120 4.14 1.68 -1.04
CA LYS A 120 5.44 1.22 -1.54
C LYS A 120 5.34 -0.16 -2.20
N ARG A 121 4.56 -1.06 -1.62
CA ARG A 121 4.40 -2.45 -2.09
C ARG A 121 3.50 -2.55 -3.33
N GLN A 122 2.52 -1.66 -3.44
CA GLN A 122 1.49 -1.61 -4.48
C GLN A 122 1.26 -0.18 -4.96
N PRO A 123 2.23 0.43 -5.68
CA PRO A 123 2.17 1.83 -6.09
C PRO A 123 1.22 2.10 -7.27
N SER A 124 0.67 1.06 -7.91
CA SER A 124 -0.21 1.22 -9.08
C SER A 124 -1.62 1.60 -8.64
N GLU A 125 -2.03 2.84 -8.91
CA GLU A 125 -3.41 3.32 -8.71
C GLU A 125 -4.42 2.40 -9.40
N THR A 126 -4.12 1.98 -10.63
CA THR A 126 -4.97 1.08 -11.40
C THR A 126 -5.15 -0.28 -10.70
N TRP A 127 -4.07 -0.86 -10.17
CA TRP A 127 -4.17 -2.10 -9.40
C TRP A 127 -5.09 -1.93 -8.20
N GLN A 128 -4.94 -0.83 -7.44
CA GLN A 128 -5.78 -0.53 -6.27
C GLN A 128 -7.25 -0.40 -6.66
N LEU A 129 -7.56 0.30 -7.75
CA LEU A 129 -8.92 0.47 -8.25
C LEU A 129 -9.55 -0.85 -8.70
N ILE A 130 -8.83 -1.68 -9.45
CA ILE A 130 -9.32 -3.01 -9.85
C ILE A 130 -9.51 -3.90 -8.62
N HIS A 131 -8.60 -3.83 -7.65
CA HIS A 131 -8.70 -4.57 -6.40
C HIS A 131 -9.94 -4.18 -5.61
N LEU A 132 -10.23 -2.89 -5.44
CA LEU A 132 -11.41 -2.41 -4.73
C LEU A 132 -12.72 -2.74 -5.48
N TYR A 133 -12.72 -2.63 -6.82
CA TYR A 133 -13.88 -2.97 -7.63
C TYR A 133 -14.19 -4.48 -7.56
N ASN A 134 -13.17 -5.31 -7.77
CA ASN A 134 -13.29 -6.76 -7.67
C ASN A 134 -11.96 -7.41 -7.26
N PRO A 135 -11.78 -7.72 -5.96
CA PRO A 135 -10.52 -8.24 -5.45
C PRO A 135 -10.04 -9.52 -6.16
N ARG A 136 -11.00 -10.34 -6.63
CA ARG A 136 -10.72 -11.62 -7.30
C ARG A 136 -10.15 -11.45 -8.71
N ALA A 137 -10.21 -10.25 -9.27
CA ALA A 137 -9.60 -9.94 -10.56
C ALA A 137 -8.06 -9.92 -10.49
N VAL A 138 -7.49 -9.49 -9.35
CA VAL A 138 -6.04 -9.41 -9.14
C VAL A 138 -5.52 -10.43 -8.13
N ALA A 139 -6.41 -10.99 -7.31
CA ALA A 139 -6.11 -12.03 -6.34
C ALA A 139 -7.27 -13.04 -6.30
N PRO A 140 -7.28 -14.08 -7.17
CA PRO A 140 -8.42 -15.00 -7.34
C PRO A 140 -8.91 -15.67 -6.05
N TRP A 141 -8.02 -15.89 -5.09
CA TRP A 141 -8.31 -16.49 -3.77
C TRP A 141 -8.80 -15.48 -2.72
N SER A 142 -8.94 -14.20 -3.06
CA SER A 142 -9.31 -13.16 -2.10
C SER A 142 -10.72 -13.35 -1.57
N ILE A 143 -10.88 -13.25 -0.25
CA ILE A 143 -12.18 -13.19 0.43
C ILE A 143 -12.67 -11.75 0.66
N MET A 144 -11.89 -10.74 0.26
CA MET A 144 -12.25 -9.34 0.43
C MET A 144 -13.55 -9.03 -0.34
N PRO A 145 -14.50 -8.29 0.26
CA PRO A 145 -15.72 -7.85 -0.41
C PRO A 145 -15.42 -6.94 -1.61
N ARG A 146 -16.41 -6.80 -2.49
CA ARG A 146 -16.36 -5.81 -3.58
C ARG A 146 -16.98 -4.50 -3.10
N PHE A 147 -16.33 -3.37 -3.35
CA PHE A 147 -16.82 -2.06 -2.91
C PHE A 147 -17.68 -1.41 -3.99
N HIS A 148 -18.83 -2.01 -4.33
CA HIS A 148 -19.66 -1.55 -5.45
C HIS A 148 -20.07 -0.07 -5.33
N GLY A 149 -20.27 0.46 -4.12
CA GLY A 149 -20.63 1.87 -3.90
C GLY A 149 -19.54 2.88 -4.24
N LEU A 150 -18.31 2.42 -4.49
CA LEU A 150 -17.19 3.28 -4.90
C LEU A 150 -17.07 3.42 -6.42
N PHE A 151 -17.87 2.69 -7.21
CA PHE A 151 -17.76 2.66 -8.67
C PHE A 151 -19.11 2.79 -9.35
N GLU A 152 -19.09 3.40 -10.53
CA GLU A 152 -20.28 3.57 -11.39
C GLU A 152 -20.03 2.94 -12.75
N VAL A 153 -21.08 2.47 -13.41
CA VAL A 153 -21.01 1.94 -14.77
C VAL A 153 -21.64 2.94 -15.72
N VAL A 154 -20.84 3.52 -16.62
CA VAL A 154 -21.24 4.59 -17.53
C VAL A 154 -21.05 4.12 -18.97
N LEU A 155 -22.07 4.30 -19.82
CA LEU A 155 -22.04 3.85 -21.22
C LEU A 155 -20.99 4.61 -22.04
N ASP A 156 -21.00 5.93 -21.93
CA ASP A 156 -20.06 6.82 -22.62
C ASP A 156 -19.47 7.79 -21.60
N PRO A 157 -18.45 7.36 -20.83
CA PRO A 157 -17.84 8.22 -19.84
C PRO A 157 -17.10 9.38 -20.51
N PRO A 158 -17.13 10.59 -19.92
CA PRO A 158 -16.40 11.73 -20.46
C PRO A 158 -14.89 11.43 -20.44
N HIS A 159 -14.14 12.08 -21.32
CA HIS A 159 -12.71 11.79 -21.53
C HIS A 159 -11.83 11.95 -20.29
N ASP A 160 -12.25 12.79 -19.33
CA ASP A 160 -11.56 13.05 -18.06
C ASP A 160 -11.99 12.12 -16.92
N ALA A 161 -12.95 11.22 -17.17
CA ALA A 161 -13.37 10.24 -16.17
C ALA A 161 -12.26 9.21 -15.91
N SER A 162 -12.09 8.83 -14.64
CA SER A 162 -11.17 7.76 -14.24
C SER A 162 -11.78 6.40 -14.55
N VAL A 163 -11.61 5.96 -15.80
CA VAL A 163 -12.06 4.64 -16.27
C VAL A 163 -11.12 3.57 -15.74
N VAL A 164 -11.68 2.59 -15.04
CA VAL A 164 -10.94 1.45 -14.49
C VAL A 164 -10.81 0.36 -15.56
N PRO A 165 -9.60 -0.06 -15.95
CA PRO A 165 -9.38 -1.09 -16.97
C PRO A 165 -9.60 -2.50 -16.38
N VAL A 166 -10.85 -2.82 -16.10
CA VAL A 166 -11.28 -4.09 -15.54
C VAL A 166 -11.10 -5.22 -16.57
N PRO A 167 -10.52 -6.38 -16.20
CA PRO A 167 -10.36 -7.50 -17.11
C PRO A 167 -11.70 -8.00 -17.64
N ALA A 168 -11.73 -8.46 -18.88
CA ALA A 168 -12.97 -8.86 -19.57
C ALA A 168 -13.83 -9.86 -18.78
N ALA A 169 -13.22 -10.81 -18.06
CA ALA A 169 -13.93 -11.78 -17.22
C ALA A 169 -14.71 -11.18 -16.04
N PHE A 170 -14.39 -9.94 -15.66
CA PHE A 170 -15.01 -9.23 -14.53
C PHE A 170 -15.64 -7.89 -14.94
N ALA A 171 -15.56 -7.55 -16.23
CA ALA A 171 -16.15 -6.35 -16.78
C ALA A 171 -17.69 -6.41 -16.73
N PRO A 172 -18.38 -5.26 -16.60
CA PRO A 172 -19.83 -5.23 -16.69
C PRO A 172 -20.30 -5.64 -18.10
N GLU A 173 -21.55 -6.10 -18.21
CA GLU A 173 -22.16 -6.49 -19.48
C GLU A 173 -22.25 -5.32 -20.47
N TYR A 174 -22.42 -4.10 -19.96
CA TYR A 174 -22.48 -2.88 -20.74
C TYR A 174 -21.70 -1.75 -20.05
N GLY A 175 -21.23 -0.79 -20.85
CA GLY A 175 -20.54 0.40 -20.36
C GLY A 175 -19.14 0.14 -19.82
N LYS A 176 -18.57 1.16 -19.18
CA LYS A 176 -17.24 1.18 -18.59
C LYS A 176 -17.35 1.50 -17.11
N VAL A 177 -16.48 0.86 -16.31
CA VAL A 177 -16.40 1.11 -14.87
C VAL A 177 -15.64 2.41 -14.64
N VAL A 178 -16.24 3.34 -13.91
CA VAL A 178 -15.66 4.63 -13.55
C VAL A 178 -15.52 4.71 -12.04
N ALA A 179 -14.35 5.11 -11.56
CA ALA A 179 -14.09 5.33 -10.15
C ALA A 179 -14.75 6.62 -9.67
N THR A 180 -15.51 6.55 -8.58
CA THR A 180 -16.08 7.75 -7.94
C THR A 180 -14.97 8.57 -7.27
N LYS A 181 -15.28 9.82 -6.93
CA LYS A 181 -14.36 10.65 -6.14
C LYS A 181 -13.95 9.99 -4.81
N ALA A 182 -14.86 9.28 -4.14
CA ALA A 182 -14.57 8.57 -2.90
C ALA A 182 -13.55 7.44 -3.11
N ALA A 183 -13.66 6.69 -4.22
CA ALA A 183 -12.68 5.68 -4.61
C ALA A 183 -11.30 6.28 -4.83
N LEU A 184 -11.23 7.39 -5.57
CA LEU A 184 -9.96 8.07 -5.85
C LEU A 184 -9.32 8.63 -4.58
N ASP A 185 -10.09 9.31 -3.73
CA ASP A 185 -9.59 9.81 -2.44
C ASP A 185 -9.10 8.63 -1.56
N LEU A 186 -9.82 7.49 -1.52
CA LEU A 186 -9.37 6.27 -0.82
C LEU A 186 -8.06 5.72 -1.38
N VAL A 187 -7.93 5.61 -2.70
CA VAL A 187 -6.68 5.12 -3.32
C VAL A 187 -5.52 6.07 -3.05
N GLN A 188 -5.74 7.39 -3.07
CA GLN A 188 -4.70 8.36 -2.68
C GLN A 188 -4.25 8.13 -1.23
N TYR A 189 -5.18 7.89 -0.31
CA TYR A 189 -4.84 7.50 1.05
C TYR A 189 -4.00 6.22 1.10
N LEU A 190 -4.42 5.14 0.41
CA LEU A 190 -3.66 3.88 0.36
C LEU A 190 -2.25 4.07 -0.21
N LEU A 191 -2.12 4.86 -1.29
CA LEU A 191 -0.82 5.17 -1.90
C LEU A 191 0.07 6.05 -1.02
N SER A 192 -0.52 6.86 -0.13
CA SER A 192 0.21 7.65 0.87
C SER A 192 0.79 6.82 2.00
N LEU A 193 0.29 5.58 2.22
CA LEU A 193 0.78 4.68 3.26
C LEU A 193 2.15 4.10 2.88
N GLN A 194 3.17 4.88 3.16
CA GLN A 194 4.58 4.55 2.95
C GLN A 194 5.35 4.91 4.22
N GLN A 195 5.90 3.91 4.91
CA GLN A 195 6.54 4.17 6.19
C GLN A 195 7.82 5.00 6.01
N THR A 196 7.89 6.18 6.63
CA THR A 196 9.08 7.06 6.61
C THR A 196 10.29 6.35 7.20
N PRO A 197 11.45 6.24 6.53
CA PRO A 197 12.63 5.58 7.09
C PRO A 197 12.99 6.07 8.51
N LEU A 198 13.52 5.17 9.34
CA LEU A 198 14.05 5.52 10.67
C LEU A 198 15.56 5.69 10.56
N ASP A 199 16.09 6.83 11.03
CA ASP A 199 17.54 7.06 11.07
C ASP A 199 18.21 6.01 11.97
N GLY A 200 19.23 5.32 11.43
CA GLY A 200 19.98 4.31 12.18
C GLY A 200 19.22 3.02 12.49
N ALA A 201 18.01 2.81 11.95
CA ALA A 201 17.39 1.50 12.02
C ALA A 201 18.13 0.53 11.09
N THR A 202 19.03 -0.26 11.66
CA THR A 202 19.43 -1.53 11.06
C THR A 202 18.13 -2.26 10.70
N PRO A 203 17.90 -2.62 9.43
CA PRO A 203 16.79 -3.50 9.10
C PRO A 203 16.86 -4.68 10.07
N LEU A 204 15.76 -5.00 10.76
CA LEU A 204 15.70 -6.29 11.45
C LEU A 204 16.14 -7.30 10.40
N ALA A 205 17.26 -7.99 10.64
CA ALA A 205 17.89 -8.84 9.66
C ALA A 205 16.78 -9.66 9.00
N ALA A 206 16.63 -9.50 7.68
CA ALA A 206 15.64 -10.25 6.93
C ALA A 206 15.73 -11.70 7.39
N ALA A 207 14.61 -12.26 7.84
CA ALA A 207 14.55 -13.66 8.20
C ALA A 207 15.21 -14.44 7.06
N PRO A 208 16.03 -15.46 7.35
CA PRO A 208 16.66 -16.25 6.30
C PRO A 208 15.57 -16.67 5.32
N ALA A 209 15.83 -16.33 4.07
CA ALA A 209 15.03 -16.68 2.90
C ALA A 209 14.33 -18.02 3.08
N SER A 210 12.99 -18.01 3.06
CA SER A 210 12.24 -19.20 2.65
C SER A 210 12.76 -19.65 1.28
N ALA A 211 12.59 -20.92 0.93
CA ALA A 211 13.20 -21.71 -0.17
C ALA A 211 13.35 -21.08 -1.59
N GLY A 212 12.89 -19.85 -1.83
CA GLY A 212 13.13 -19.05 -3.02
C GLY A 212 14.40 -18.20 -2.97
N GLY A 213 15.07 -18.03 -4.12
CA GLY A 213 16.26 -17.17 -4.25
C GLY A 213 15.95 -15.69 -4.03
N ARG A 214 16.99 -14.87 -3.76
CA ARG A 214 16.87 -13.42 -3.53
C ARG A 214 16.04 -12.70 -4.62
N GLY A 215 16.17 -13.12 -5.89
CA GLY A 215 15.39 -12.56 -7.00
C GLY A 215 13.89 -12.81 -6.90
N GLU A 216 13.47 -14.00 -6.43
CA GLU A 216 12.06 -14.36 -6.26
C GLU A 216 11.39 -13.51 -5.16
N GLN A 217 12.09 -13.29 -4.05
CA GLN A 217 11.57 -12.46 -2.96
C GLN A 217 11.42 -10.99 -3.38
N LEU A 218 12.42 -10.47 -4.09
CA LEU A 218 12.36 -9.12 -4.65
C LEU A 218 11.25 -9.01 -5.69
N TYR A 219 11.07 -10.01 -6.55
CA TYR A 219 9.97 -10.06 -7.51
C TYR A 219 8.60 -10.08 -6.80
N ALA A 220 8.45 -10.94 -5.78
CA ALA A 220 7.24 -11.02 -4.97
C ALA A 220 6.88 -9.68 -4.31
N ALA A 221 7.89 -8.92 -3.88
CA ALA A 221 7.72 -7.65 -3.21
C ALA A 221 7.39 -6.47 -4.16
N ASN A 222 7.84 -6.50 -5.41
CA ASN A 222 7.80 -5.33 -6.31
C ASN A 222 7.02 -5.54 -7.62
N CYS A 223 6.91 -6.77 -8.11
CA CYS A 223 6.47 -7.08 -9.47
C CYS A 223 5.23 -7.98 -9.49
N ALA A 224 5.18 -8.95 -8.57
CA ALA A 224 4.20 -10.04 -8.55
C ALA A 224 2.75 -9.60 -8.33
N SER A 225 2.49 -8.36 -7.99
CA SER A 225 1.11 -7.89 -7.85
C SER A 225 0.44 -7.56 -9.16
N CYS A 226 1.21 -7.02 -10.10
CA CYS A 226 0.73 -6.74 -11.46
C CYS A 226 1.02 -7.94 -12.35
N HIS A 227 2.24 -8.48 -12.28
CA HIS A 227 2.66 -9.61 -13.12
C HIS A 227 2.28 -10.99 -12.56
N GLN A 228 1.65 -11.03 -11.38
CA GLN A 228 1.27 -12.26 -10.65
C GLN A 228 2.48 -13.09 -10.21
N ALA A 229 2.36 -13.88 -9.13
CA ALA A 229 3.44 -14.79 -8.71
C ALA A 229 3.79 -15.85 -9.79
N THR A 230 2.85 -16.11 -10.70
CA THR A 230 3.00 -17.02 -11.84
C THR A 230 3.64 -16.37 -13.06
N GLY A 231 3.90 -15.06 -13.04
CA GLY A 231 4.41 -14.31 -14.19
C GLY A 231 3.40 -14.12 -15.33
N LEU A 232 2.15 -14.60 -15.20
CA LEU A 232 1.13 -14.53 -16.26
C LEU A 232 0.50 -13.14 -16.40
N GLY A 233 0.71 -12.26 -15.43
CA GLY A 233 0.02 -10.97 -15.36
C GLY A 233 -1.49 -11.12 -15.29
N LEU A 234 -2.18 -10.11 -15.81
CA LEU A 234 -3.63 -10.04 -15.90
C LEU A 234 -4.00 -9.64 -17.33
N ALA A 235 -4.47 -10.60 -18.12
CA ALA A 235 -4.72 -10.41 -19.55
C ALA A 235 -5.56 -9.14 -19.84
N GLY A 236 -5.05 -8.28 -20.73
CA GLY A 236 -5.67 -7.00 -21.09
C GLY A 236 -5.36 -5.83 -20.15
N THR A 237 -4.74 -6.08 -18.98
CA THR A 237 -4.41 -5.04 -17.99
C THR A 237 -2.92 -5.01 -17.65
N PHE A 238 -2.35 -6.15 -17.26
CA PHE A 238 -0.92 -6.31 -16.93
C PHE A 238 -0.32 -7.44 -17.78
N PRO A 239 0.76 -7.20 -18.53
CA PRO A 239 1.24 -8.17 -19.49
C PRO A 239 1.90 -9.40 -18.83
N PRO A 240 1.85 -10.57 -19.51
CA PRO A 240 2.60 -11.74 -19.08
C PRO A 240 4.11 -11.54 -19.29
N LEU A 241 4.89 -12.04 -18.35
CA LEU A 241 6.35 -12.22 -18.46
C LEU A 241 6.71 -13.63 -18.97
N VAL A 242 5.79 -14.59 -18.84
CA VAL A 242 5.96 -15.96 -19.33
C VAL A 242 5.96 -15.96 -20.86
N GLY A 243 7.03 -16.49 -21.46
CA GLY A 243 7.16 -16.62 -22.91
C GLY A 243 7.33 -15.30 -23.66
N ASP A 244 7.46 -14.18 -22.94
CA ASP A 244 7.62 -12.87 -23.56
C ASP A 244 8.97 -12.80 -24.32
N PRO A 245 9.00 -12.32 -25.59
CA PRO A 245 10.21 -12.25 -26.39
C PRO A 245 11.30 -11.36 -25.79
N VAL A 246 10.95 -10.30 -25.07
CA VAL A 246 11.89 -9.39 -24.42
C VAL A 246 12.54 -10.09 -23.22
N VAL A 247 11.74 -10.82 -22.44
CA VAL A 247 12.25 -11.64 -21.31
C VAL A 247 13.17 -12.76 -21.81
N ASN A 248 12.89 -13.35 -22.97
CA ASN A 248 13.70 -14.44 -23.53
C ASN A 248 14.82 -13.96 -24.49
N ALA A 249 14.90 -12.66 -24.78
CA ALA A 249 15.87 -12.12 -25.72
C ALA A 249 17.32 -12.37 -25.29
N LYS A 250 18.20 -12.68 -26.25
CA LYS A 250 19.65 -12.80 -25.97
C LYS A 250 20.26 -11.50 -25.48
N ASP A 251 19.83 -10.38 -26.05
CA ASP A 251 20.21 -9.05 -25.58
C ASP A 251 19.19 -8.58 -24.52
N PRO A 252 19.59 -8.43 -23.24
CA PRO A 252 18.67 -8.03 -22.17
C PRO A 252 18.38 -6.53 -22.14
N ARG A 253 18.93 -5.74 -23.06
CA ARG A 253 18.89 -4.27 -23.02
C ARG A 253 17.47 -3.70 -22.91
N GLU A 254 16.53 -4.22 -23.69
CA GLU A 254 15.14 -3.77 -23.65
C GLU A 254 14.44 -4.16 -22.34
N HIS A 255 14.71 -5.38 -21.83
CA HIS A 255 14.16 -5.86 -20.56
C HIS A 255 14.64 -4.99 -19.39
N ILE A 256 15.95 -4.72 -19.34
CA ILE A 256 16.55 -3.86 -18.30
C ILE A 256 16.00 -2.44 -18.39
N SER A 257 15.93 -1.87 -19.60
CA SER A 257 15.39 -0.52 -19.83
C SER A 257 13.93 -0.40 -19.36
N THR A 258 13.12 -1.42 -19.66
CA THR A 258 11.71 -1.49 -19.24
C THR A 258 11.56 -1.47 -17.72
N VAL A 259 12.38 -2.23 -16.98
CA VAL A 259 12.33 -2.23 -15.50
C VAL A 259 12.82 -0.91 -14.91
N LEU A 260 13.91 -0.35 -15.46
CA LEU A 260 14.48 0.90 -14.97
C LEU A 260 13.54 2.09 -15.17
N HIS A 261 12.95 2.21 -16.36
CA HIS A 261 12.24 3.42 -16.78
C HIS A 261 10.72 3.25 -16.85
N GLY A 262 10.22 2.04 -16.58
CA GLY A 262 8.82 1.71 -16.73
C GLY A 262 8.45 1.49 -18.20
N ALA A 263 7.15 1.26 -18.44
CA ALA A 263 6.60 1.08 -19.78
C ALA A 263 5.13 1.52 -19.81
N HIS A 264 4.65 1.92 -20.98
CA HIS A 264 3.25 2.29 -21.17
C HIS A 264 2.77 1.91 -22.57
N GLY A 265 1.49 1.57 -22.73
CA GLY A 265 0.86 1.34 -24.03
C GLY A 265 1.47 0.19 -24.87
N ARG A 266 2.10 -0.79 -24.23
CA ARG A 266 2.80 -1.88 -24.93
C ARG A 266 1.81 -2.83 -25.59
N VAL A 267 2.11 -3.27 -26.81
CA VAL A 267 1.34 -4.29 -27.51
C VAL A 267 2.11 -5.61 -27.46
N ILE A 268 1.53 -6.63 -26.82
CA ILE A 268 2.13 -7.96 -26.68
C ILE A 268 1.12 -8.98 -27.19
N GLY A 269 1.52 -9.77 -28.20
CA GLY A 269 0.63 -10.77 -28.81
C GLY A 269 -0.66 -10.20 -29.39
N GLY A 270 -0.64 -8.93 -29.86
CA GLY A 270 -1.81 -8.23 -30.39
C GLY A 270 -2.75 -7.64 -29.32
N VAL A 271 -2.43 -7.79 -28.04
CA VAL A 271 -3.17 -7.16 -26.93
C VAL A 271 -2.45 -5.90 -26.47
N THR A 272 -3.17 -4.79 -26.40
CA THR A 272 -2.65 -3.51 -25.89
C THR A 272 -2.79 -3.45 -24.37
N TYR A 273 -1.67 -3.23 -23.68
CA TYR A 273 -1.60 -3.03 -22.24
C TYR A 273 -1.43 -1.54 -21.95
N ALA A 274 -2.56 -0.87 -21.71
CA ALA A 274 -2.60 0.59 -21.56
C ALA A 274 -2.06 1.06 -20.19
N VAL A 275 -2.03 0.19 -19.18
CA VAL A 275 -1.60 0.56 -17.83
C VAL A 275 -0.08 0.78 -17.80
N ALA A 276 0.34 1.91 -17.25
CA ALA A 276 1.75 2.23 -17.10
C ALA A 276 2.39 1.35 -16.01
N MET A 277 3.47 0.66 -16.37
CA MET A 277 4.41 0.06 -15.44
C MET A 277 5.29 1.17 -14.86
N PRO A 278 5.39 1.32 -13.52
CA PRO A 278 6.22 2.33 -12.91
C PRO A 278 7.71 2.11 -13.15
N ALA A 279 8.49 3.18 -13.09
CA ALA A 279 9.94 3.14 -13.16
C ALA A 279 10.55 2.70 -11.82
N PHE A 280 11.49 1.76 -11.83
CA PHE A 280 12.15 1.26 -10.62
C PHE A 280 13.57 1.80 -10.42
N ALA A 281 14.07 2.65 -11.31
CA ALA A 281 15.40 3.22 -11.18
C ALA A 281 15.63 3.88 -9.80
N GLU A 282 14.71 4.71 -9.32
CA GLU A 282 14.91 5.41 -8.04
C GLU A 282 14.59 4.55 -6.81
N VAL A 283 14.06 3.33 -7.00
CA VAL A 283 13.52 2.50 -5.92
C VAL A 283 14.43 1.31 -5.60
N LEU A 284 15.10 0.75 -6.62
CA LEU A 284 15.91 -0.46 -6.53
C LEU A 284 17.32 -0.23 -7.06
N ASP A 285 18.31 -0.80 -6.37
CA ASP A 285 19.70 -0.79 -6.79
C ASP A 285 19.97 -1.79 -7.94
N ASP A 286 21.18 -1.74 -8.51
CA ASP A 286 21.56 -2.56 -9.67
C ASP A 286 21.60 -4.06 -9.38
N ASP A 287 21.98 -4.45 -8.15
CA ASP A 287 22.02 -5.84 -7.72
C ASP A 287 20.60 -6.40 -7.56
N GLN A 288 19.70 -5.60 -6.99
CA GLN A 288 18.29 -5.94 -6.82
C GLN A 288 17.60 -6.09 -8.18
N ILE A 289 17.79 -5.15 -9.10
CA ILE A 289 17.20 -5.23 -10.44
C ILE A 289 17.75 -6.43 -11.21
N ALA A 290 19.07 -6.67 -11.18
CA ALA A 290 19.65 -7.84 -11.84
C ALA A 290 19.09 -9.15 -11.26
N ALA A 291 18.91 -9.24 -9.94
CA ALA A 291 18.34 -10.41 -9.30
C ALA A 291 16.87 -10.66 -9.71
N ILE A 292 16.04 -9.61 -9.77
CA ILE A 292 14.65 -9.69 -10.24
C ILE A 292 14.60 -10.17 -11.69
N ILE A 293 15.33 -9.49 -12.58
CA ILE A 293 15.38 -9.82 -14.00
C ILE A 293 15.85 -11.26 -14.21
N ASN A 294 16.86 -11.72 -13.46
CA ASN A 294 17.32 -13.11 -13.55
C ASN A 294 16.25 -14.12 -13.11
N HIS A 295 15.47 -13.81 -12.07
CA HIS A 295 14.34 -14.64 -11.67
C HIS A 295 13.30 -14.70 -12.81
N GLU A 296 12.91 -13.57 -13.39
CA GLU A 296 11.94 -13.51 -14.50
C GLU A 296 12.42 -14.31 -15.72
N ARG A 297 13.71 -14.20 -16.07
CA ARG A 297 14.32 -14.84 -17.25
C ARG A 297 14.56 -16.33 -17.11
N SER A 298 14.50 -16.87 -15.89
CA SER A 298 14.72 -18.29 -15.60
C SER A 298 13.49 -19.01 -15.04
N SER A 299 12.43 -18.26 -14.72
CA SER A 299 11.20 -18.81 -14.15
C SER A 299 10.16 -19.14 -15.21
N TRP A 300 9.20 -20.00 -14.85
CA TRP A 300 8.01 -20.29 -15.65
C TRP A 300 8.29 -20.81 -17.08
N GLY A 301 9.47 -21.42 -17.28
CA GLY A 301 9.90 -21.93 -18.59
C GLY A 301 10.62 -20.90 -19.47
N ASN A 302 10.90 -19.70 -18.96
CA ASN A 302 11.77 -18.73 -19.63
C ASN A 302 13.24 -19.22 -19.62
N ASN A 303 13.98 -18.88 -20.67
CA ASN A 303 15.37 -19.31 -20.90
C ASN A 303 16.28 -18.14 -21.31
N GLY A 304 15.99 -16.94 -20.83
CA GLY A 304 16.79 -15.74 -21.14
C GLY A 304 18.18 -15.82 -20.49
N PRO A 305 19.27 -15.45 -21.19
CA PRO A 305 20.60 -15.37 -20.58
C PRO A 305 20.63 -14.46 -19.35
N ALA A 306 21.44 -14.81 -18.34
CA ALA A 306 21.53 -14.03 -17.11
C ALA A 306 22.08 -12.61 -17.35
N VAL A 307 21.58 -11.68 -16.54
CA VAL A 307 21.94 -10.26 -16.49
C VAL A 307 22.84 -10.01 -15.28
N THR A 308 23.83 -9.15 -15.48
CA THR A 308 24.76 -8.70 -14.44
C THR A 308 24.41 -7.31 -13.93
N PRO A 309 24.71 -6.98 -12.66
CA PRO A 309 24.53 -5.62 -12.13
C PRO A 309 25.26 -4.55 -12.95
N LYS A 310 26.42 -4.87 -13.53
CA LYS A 310 27.16 -3.96 -14.42
C LYS A 310 26.39 -3.59 -15.68
N GLN A 311 25.61 -4.53 -16.25
CA GLN A 311 24.75 -4.23 -17.39
C GLN A 311 23.59 -3.30 -17.00
N VAL A 312 23.03 -3.49 -15.79
CA VAL A 312 21.99 -2.60 -15.25
C VAL A 312 22.56 -1.20 -15.02
N ALA A 313 23.69 -1.09 -14.33
CA ALA A 313 24.37 0.17 -14.06
C ALA A 313 24.70 0.95 -15.34
N LYS A 314 25.12 0.24 -16.40
CA LYS A 314 25.37 0.86 -17.70
C LYS A 314 24.10 1.50 -18.27
N LEU A 315 22.99 0.76 -18.28
CA LEU A 315 21.74 1.22 -18.89
C LEU A 315 21.01 2.28 -18.05
N ARG A 316 21.14 2.22 -16.72
CA ARG A 316 20.62 3.26 -15.82
C ARG A 316 21.16 4.65 -16.14
N ASN A 317 22.42 4.73 -16.57
CA ASN A 317 23.09 5.98 -16.88
C ASN A 317 22.96 6.40 -18.36
N GLU A 318 22.39 5.54 -19.20
CA GLU A 318 22.07 5.90 -20.59
C GLU A 318 20.72 6.64 -20.59
N LYS A 319 20.66 7.82 -21.24
CA LYS A 319 19.39 8.53 -21.40
C LYS A 319 18.40 7.61 -22.12
N ALA A 320 17.20 7.46 -21.55
CA ALA A 320 16.11 6.72 -22.18
C ALA A 320 15.97 7.18 -23.64
N SER A 321 16.06 6.25 -24.58
CA SER A 321 15.74 6.57 -25.98
C SER A 321 14.23 6.85 -26.06
N PRO A 322 13.82 7.91 -26.77
CA PRO A 322 12.43 8.34 -26.86
C PRO A 322 11.52 7.27 -27.47
#